data_AF-A0A7Y2X8T8-F1
#
_entry.id   AF-A0A7Y2X8T8-F1
#
_cell.length_a   1.000
_cell.length_b   1.000
_cell.length_c   1.000
_cell.angle_alpha   90.00
_cell.angle_beta   90.00
_cell.angle_gamma   90.00
#
_symmetry.space_group_name_H-M   'P 1'
#
loop_
_entity.id
_entity.type
_entity.pdbx_description
1 polymer ?
#
loop_
_entity_poly.entity_id
_entity_poly.type
_entity_poly.pdbx_seq_one_letter_code
_entity_poly.pdbx_strand_id
1 'polypeptide(L)'
;MIAAGLGNTWVDNKNTRFKTDYSFTYSFQSDVVKNPFVKNNFPGLRFTYNFWHNLTASTDFESIFIADWNLDNSKDVRIDFYNALPIKISEVFSLKPSLQLLWRNEPSLTEIDLFGSNGTPAGTTVLTPLKKLDSLFSLTLVVKI
;
A
#
# COMPACT_ATOMS: atom_id res chain seq x y z
N MET A 1 -14.65 2.08 -0.14
CA MET A 1 -14.19 3.02 -1.19
C MET A 1 -14.94 2.72 -2.47
N ILE A 2 -15.33 3.74 -3.23
CA ILE A 2 -15.89 3.61 -4.57
C ILE A 2 -14.87 4.21 -5.56
N ALA A 3 -14.72 3.63 -6.75
CA ALA A 3 -13.78 4.12 -7.76
C ALA A 3 -14.35 3.95 -9.17
N ALA A 4 -14.09 4.94 -10.03
CA ALA A 4 -14.37 4.89 -11.45
C ALA A 4 -13.17 5.43 -12.22
N GLY A 5 -12.75 4.75 -13.28
CA GLY A 5 -11.51 5.09 -13.96
C GLY A 5 -11.35 4.45 -15.33
N LEU A 6 -10.21 4.75 -15.94
CA LEU A 6 -9.80 4.24 -17.24
C LEU A 6 -8.47 3.51 -17.10
N GLY A 7 -8.34 2.40 -17.81
CA GLY A 7 -7.15 1.57 -17.83
C GLY A 7 -6.57 1.47 -19.24
N ASN A 8 -5.25 1.48 -19.34
CA ASN A 8 -4.51 1.26 -20.57
C ASN A 8 -3.67 -0.02 -20.42
N THR A 9 -3.77 -0.92 -21.40
CA THR A 9 -2.87 -2.06 -21.53
C THR A 9 -1.83 -1.73 -22.59
N TRP A 10 -0.57 -1.61 -22.18
CA TRP A 10 0.52 -1.22 -23.06
C TRP A 10 1.19 -2.43 -23.71
N VAL A 11 1.35 -3.50 -22.92
CA VAL A 11 1.95 -4.76 -23.37
C VAL A 11 1.11 -5.89 -22.81
N ASP A 12 0.71 -6.83 -23.67
CA ASP A 12 0.06 -8.07 -23.27
C ASP A 12 0.53 -9.18 -24.20
N ASN A 13 1.49 -9.97 -23.73
CA ASN A 13 2.00 -11.13 -24.44
C ASN A 13 2.31 -12.27 -23.46
N LYS A 14 2.85 -13.38 -23.98
CA LYS A 14 3.10 -14.59 -23.19
C LYS A 14 4.12 -14.40 -22.07
N ASN A 15 5.02 -13.41 -22.17
CA ASN A 15 6.14 -13.23 -21.25
C ASN A 15 6.08 -11.90 -20.48
N THR A 16 5.28 -10.93 -20.91
CA THR A 16 5.23 -9.60 -20.31
C THR A 16 3.81 -9.06 -20.38
N ARG A 17 3.37 -8.50 -19.25
CA ARG A 17 2.14 -7.72 -19.17
C ARG A 17 2.42 -6.42 -18.45
N PHE A 18 1.99 -5.31 -19.05
CA PHE A 18 2.11 -3.99 -18.45
C PHE A 18 0.82 -3.20 -18.65
N LYS A 19 0.23 -2.78 -17.54
CA LYS A 19 -1.02 -2.02 -17.49
C LYS A 19 -0.88 -0.82 -16.57
N THR A 20 -1.61 0.25 -16.89
CA THR A 20 -1.72 1.43 -16.05
C THR A 20 -3.19 1.83 -15.92
N ASP A 21 -3.61 2.22 -14.73
CA ASP A 21 -4.97 2.64 -14.46
C ASP A 21 -4.98 4.02 -13.80
N TYR A 22 -5.94 4.85 -14.18
CA TYR A 22 -6.17 6.17 -13.63
C TYR A 22 -7.63 6.25 -13.21
N SER A 23 -7.90 6.54 -11.94
CA SER A 23 -9.25 6.52 -11.39
C SER A 23 -9.52 7.68 -10.45
N PHE A 24 -10.75 8.16 -10.50
CA PHE A 24 -11.33 8.98 -9.44
C PHE A 24 -11.87 8.05 -8.36
N THR A 25 -11.52 8.32 -7.10
CA THR A 25 -11.93 7.53 -5.95
C THR A 25 -12.75 8.37 -4.99
N TYR A 26 -13.65 7.73 -4.24
CA TYR A 26 -14.29 8.31 -3.08
C TYR A 26 -14.06 7.37 -1.89
N SER A 27 -13.22 7.80 -0.97
CA SER A 27 -12.80 7.04 0.20
C SER A 27 -13.71 7.32 1.38
N PHE A 28 -14.01 6.28 2.15
CA PHE A 28 -14.71 6.37 3.44
C PHE A 28 -13.76 5.76 4.48
N GLN A 29 -13.21 6.57 5.37
CA GLN A 29 -12.27 6.16 6.39
C GLN A 29 -12.89 6.26 7.78
N SER A 30 -12.59 5.27 8.61
CA SER A 30 -12.88 5.28 10.04
C SER A 30 -11.56 5.10 10.77
N ASP A 31 -10.92 6.22 11.16
CA ASP A 31 -9.70 6.17 11.96
C ASP A 31 -10.01 5.78 13.42
N VAL A 32 -9.14 4.97 14.03
CA VAL A 32 -9.26 4.52 15.44
C VAL A 32 -9.19 5.71 16.39
N VAL A 33 -8.31 6.67 16.09
CA VAL A 33 -8.24 7.97 16.76
C VAL A 33 -8.68 9.03 15.75
N LYS A 34 -9.78 9.72 16.04
CA LYS A 34 -10.30 10.76 15.14
C LYS A 34 -9.28 11.87 15.00
N ASN A 35 -8.81 12.10 13.78
CA ASN A 35 -8.03 13.29 13.46
C ASN A 35 -9.00 14.47 13.23
N PRO A 36 -9.02 15.50 14.09
CA PRO A 36 -9.92 16.65 13.92
C PRO A 36 -9.56 17.53 12.72
N PHE A 37 -8.39 17.32 12.10
CA PHE A 37 -7.87 18.14 11.01
C PHE A 37 -8.14 17.57 9.61
N VAL A 38 -8.66 16.33 9.51
CA VAL A 38 -8.89 15.66 8.22
C VAL A 38 -10.30 15.09 8.17
N LYS A 39 -10.98 15.27 7.03
CA LYS A 39 -12.31 14.67 6.82
C LYS A 39 -12.19 13.17 6.59
N ASN A 40 -13.08 12.41 7.20
CA ASN A 40 -13.16 10.95 7.06
C ASN A 40 -13.57 10.47 5.67
N ASN A 41 -14.28 11.30 4.90
CA ASN A 41 -14.69 10.98 3.55
C ASN A 41 -14.12 12.03 2.60
N PHE A 42 -13.46 11.57 1.54
CA PHE A 42 -12.81 12.48 0.60
C PHE A 42 -12.77 11.90 -0.82
N PRO A 43 -12.90 12.77 -1.84
CA PRO A 43 -12.57 12.42 -3.21
C PRO A 43 -11.04 12.29 -3.37
N GLY A 44 -10.63 11.42 -4.26
CA GLY A 44 -9.23 11.16 -4.54
C GLY A 44 -8.95 10.90 -6.02
N LEU A 45 -7.68 11.00 -6.38
CA LEU A 45 -7.15 10.53 -7.65
C LEU A 45 -6.20 9.36 -7.36
N ARG A 46 -6.38 8.26 -8.09
CA ARG A 46 -5.54 7.09 -7.96
C ARG A 46 -4.91 6.75 -9.30
N PHE A 47 -3.60 6.59 -9.27
CA PHE A 47 -2.81 6.01 -10.33
C PHE A 47 -2.32 4.63 -9.89
N THR A 48 -2.46 3.65 -10.77
CA THR A 48 -1.91 2.31 -10.57
C THR A 48 -1.07 1.93 -11.77
N TYR A 49 0.05 1.25 -11.56
CA TYR A 49 0.61 0.38 -12.59
C TYR A 49 0.69 -1.06 -12.10
N ASN A 50 0.56 -1.98 -13.04
CA ASN A 50 0.73 -3.40 -12.83
C ASN A 50 1.67 -3.95 -13.90
N PHE A 51 2.80 -4.46 -13.47
CA PHE A 51 3.82 -5.07 -14.29
C PHE A 51 4.03 -6.52 -13.89
N TRP A 52 3.98 -7.41 -14.87
CA TRP A 52 4.31 -8.82 -14.71
C TRP A 52 5.26 -9.24 -15.83
N HIS A 53 6.30 -9.99 -15.49
CA HIS A 53 7.26 -10.51 -16.45
C HIS A 53 7.73 -11.91 -16.07
N ASN A 54 7.73 -12.82 -17.04
CA ASN A 54 8.33 -14.13 -16.90
C ASN A 54 9.85 -14.01 -17.06
N LEU A 55 10.59 -14.14 -15.96
CA LEU A 55 12.05 -14.04 -15.94
C LEU A 55 12.71 -15.33 -16.47
N THR A 56 12.17 -16.48 -16.08
CA THR A 56 12.65 -17.81 -16.47
C THR A 56 11.47 -18.78 -16.60
N ALA A 57 11.72 -20.01 -17.05
CA ALA A 57 10.69 -21.05 -17.13
C ALA A 57 9.98 -21.37 -15.80
N SER A 58 10.58 -21.02 -14.66
CA SER A 58 10.03 -21.28 -13.33
C SER A 58 9.91 -20.02 -12.46
N THR A 59 10.31 -18.85 -12.93
CA THR A 59 10.34 -17.62 -12.12
C THR A 59 9.63 -16.50 -12.84
N ASP A 60 8.70 -15.86 -12.13
CA ASP A 60 8.04 -14.65 -12.56
C ASP A 60 8.50 -13.47 -11.68
N PHE A 61 8.30 -12.26 -12.20
CA PHE A 61 8.41 -11.02 -11.47
C PHE A 61 7.09 -10.27 -11.54
N GLU A 62 6.62 -9.82 -10.38
CA GLU A 62 5.42 -9.00 -10.23
C GLU A 62 5.81 -7.68 -9.58
N SER A 63 5.32 -6.58 -10.12
CA SER A 63 5.50 -5.24 -9.56
C SER A 63 4.21 -4.44 -9.71
N ILE A 64 3.66 -3.99 -8.59
CA ILE A 64 2.43 -3.22 -8.51
C ILE A 64 2.75 -1.94 -7.75
N PHE A 65 2.33 -0.82 -8.32
CA PHE A 65 2.45 0.47 -7.67
C PHE A 65 1.10 1.14 -7.68
N ILE A 66 0.72 1.69 -6.54
CA ILE A 66 -0.51 2.47 -6.36
C ILE A 66 -0.11 3.78 -5.71
N ALA A 67 -0.41 4.89 -6.36
CA ALA A 67 -0.37 6.22 -5.77
C ALA A 67 -1.80 6.74 -5.66
N ASP A 68 -2.18 7.18 -4.46
CA ASP A 68 -3.50 7.71 -4.17
C ASP A 68 -3.35 9.09 -3.52
N TRP A 69 -3.90 10.10 -4.19
CA TRP A 69 -3.93 11.49 -3.75
C TRP A 69 -5.29 11.82 -3.17
N ASN A 70 -5.31 12.33 -1.95
CA ASN A 70 -6.49 12.96 -1.37
C ASN A 70 -6.67 14.37 -1.98
N LEU A 71 -7.82 14.63 -2.61
CA LEU A 71 -8.08 15.94 -3.23
C LEU A 71 -8.55 16.99 -2.21
N ASP A 72 -9.10 16.59 -1.07
CA ASP A 72 -9.48 17.50 0.01
C ASP A 72 -8.23 17.97 0.80
N ASN A 73 -7.17 17.15 0.81
CA ASN A 73 -5.87 17.52 1.37
C ASN A 73 -4.74 17.01 0.46
N SER A 74 -4.27 17.88 -0.42
CA SER A 74 -3.25 17.54 -1.43
C SER A 74 -1.90 17.08 -0.85
N LYS A 75 -1.67 17.29 0.45
CA LYS A 75 -0.47 16.79 1.14
C LYS A 75 -0.62 15.34 1.59
N ASP A 76 -1.84 14.83 1.75
CA ASP A 76 -2.08 13.42 2.09
C ASP A 76 -1.98 12.55 0.83
N VAL A 77 -0.75 12.16 0.54
CA VAL A 77 -0.39 11.23 -0.54
C VAL A 77 -0.03 9.89 0.06
N ARG A 78 -0.58 8.83 -0.54
CA ARG A 78 -0.36 7.45 -0.14
C ARG A 78 0.23 6.67 -1.31
N ILE A 79 1.29 5.93 -1.04
CA ILE A 79 1.96 5.08 -2.00
C ILE A 79 2.01 3.66 -1.44
N ASP A 80 1.60 2.70 -2.27
CA ASP A 80 1.79 1.27 -2.02
C ASP A 80 2.64 0.73 -3.18
N PHE A 81 3.82 0.21 -2.85
CA PHE A 81 4.72 -0.37 -3.82
C PHE A 81 5.03 -1.82 -3.45
N TYR A 82 4.49 -2.75 -4.22
CA TYR A 82 4.58 -4.18 -4.02
C TYR A 82 5.45 -4.82 -5.11
N ASN A 83 6.41 -5.63 -4.69
CA ASN A 83 7.21 -6.44 -5.60
C ASN A 83 7.24 -7.89 -5.12
N ALA A 84 7.14 -8.84 -6.03
CA ALA A 84 7.23 -10.26 -5.72
C ALA A 84 7.97 -11.04 -6.79
N LEU A 85 8.55 -12.17 -6.36
CA LEU A 85 9.23 -13.12 -7.23
C LEU A 85 8.63 -14.52 -7.03
N PRO A 86 7.47 -14.83 -7.64
CA PRO A 86 6.94 -16.19 -7.64
C PRO A 86 7.91 -17.17 -8.30
N ILE A 87 8.23 -18.24 -7.61
CA ILE A 87 9.12 -19.32 -8.06
C ILE A 87 8.33 -20.63 -8.02
N LYS A 88 8.23 -21.32 -9.15
CA LYS A 88 7.66 -22.66 -9.26
C LYS A 88 8.74 -23.68 -8.90
N ILE A 89 8.55 -24.38 -7.79
CA ILE A 89 9.48 -25.44 -7.33
C ILE A 89 9.08 -26.77 -7.97
N SER A 90 7.78 -27.07 -8.02
CA SER A 90 7.22 -28.25 -8.67
C SER A 90 5.84 -27.92 -9.25
N GLU A 91 5.12 -28.92 -9.76
CA GLU A 91 3.73 -28.73 -10.17
C GLU A 91 2.80 -28.38 -8.99
N VAL A 92 3.17 -28.84 -7.79
CA VAL A 92 2.40 -28.71 -6.54
C VAL A 92 2.87 -27.52 -5.71
N PHE A 93 4.16 -27.20 -5.70
CA PHE A 93 4.74 -26.19 -4.81
C PHE A 93 5.22 -24.94 -5.55
N SER A 94 4.85 -23.77 -5.04
CA SER A 94 5.42 -22.49 -5.45
C SER A 94 5.78 -21.64 -4.24
N LEU A 95 6.95 -21.00 -4.28
CA LEU A 95 7.44 -20.09 -3.26
C LEU A 95 7.32 -18.66 -3.79
N LYS A 96 6.77 -17.74 -3.01
CA LYS A 96 6.59 -16.34 -3.39
C LYS A 96 7.14 -15.42 -2.29
N PRO A 97 8.44 -15.09 -2.32
CA PRO A 97 8.96 -13.92 -1.62
C PRO A 97 8.35 -12.64 -2.18
N SER A 98 7.99 -11.72 -1.29
CA SER A 98 7.46 -10.41 -1.64
C SER A 98 7.89 -9.32 -0.65
N LEU A 99 8.02 -8.11 -1.16
CA LEU A 99 8.33 -6.90 -0.42
C LEU A 99 7.27 -5.85 -0.76
N GLN A 100 6.61 -5.33 0.27
CA GLN A 100 5.64 -4.24 0.16
C GLN A 100 6.15 -3.03 0.95
N LEU A 101 6.16 -1.87 0.29
CA LEU A 101 6.50 -0.59 0.89
C LEU A 101 5.24 0.28 0.88
N LEU A 102 4.79 0.62 2.08
CA LEU A 102 3.63 1.49 2.30
C LEU A 102 4.14 2.84 2.80
N TRP A 103 3.97 3.88 1.99
CA TRP A 103 4.36 5.23 2.37
C TRP A 103 3.15 6.15 2.44
N ARG A 104 3.09 6.97 3.49
CA ARG A 104 2.08 8.01 3.66
C ARG A 104 2.73 9.30 4.12
N ASN A 105 2.48 10.39 3.38
CA ASN A 105 3.07 11.67 3.76
C ASN A 105 2.49 12.23 5.07
N GLU A 106 1.18 12.02 5.28
CA GLU A 106 0.46 12.38 6.50
C GLU A 106 -0.02 11.11 7.21
N PRO A 107 0.88 10.43 7.95
CA PRO A 107 0.55 9.19 8.63
C PRO A 107 -0.49 9.41 9.73
N SER A 108 -1.24 8.37 10.05
CA SER A 108 -2.25 8.44 11.11
C SER A 108 -1.63 8.79 12.46
N LEU A 109 -2.40 9.49 13.29
CA LEU A 109 -2.00 9.86 14.65
C LEU A 109 -2.25 8.69 15.60
N THR A 110 -1.37 8.55 16.59
CA THR A 110 -1.58 7.67 17.75
C THR A 110 -1.46 8.47 19.03
N GLU A 111 -2.22 8.06 20.05
CA GLU A 111 -2.07 8.56 21.41
C GLU A 111 -0.89 7.85 22.08
N ILE A 112 0.00 8.63 22.69
CA ILE A 112 1.07 8.14 23.55
C ILE A 112 0.99 8.82 24.91
N ASP A 113 1.32 8.08 25.97
CA ASP A 113 1.37 8.63 27.32
C ASP A 113 2.51 9.65 27.45
N LEU A 114 2.19 10.83 27.99
CA LEU A 114 3.20 11.82 28.30
C LEU A 114 3.88 11.45 29.62
N PHE A 115 5.21 11.43 29.63
CA PHE A 115 5.99 11.21 30.86
C PHE A 115 6.62 12.52 31.32
N GLY A 116 6.55 12.81 32.63
CA GLY A 116 7.26 13.94 33.23
C GLY A 116 8.78 13.69 33.30
N SER A 117 9.55 14.73 33.64
CA SER A 117 11.02 14.66 33.76
C SER A 117 11.55 13.57 34.70
N ASN A 118 10.69 13.02 35.56
CA ASN A 118 11.02 12.00 36.55
C ASN A 118 10.63 10.57 36.10
N GLY A 119 10.20 10.40 34.84
CA GLY A 119 9.75 9.12 34.29
C GLY A 119 8.36 8.67 34.76
N THR A 120 7.63 9.50 35.51
CA THR A 120 6.25 9.22 35.95
C THR A 120 5.25 9.62 34.86
N PRO A 121 4.20 8.80 34.59
CA PRO A 121 3.13 9.18 33.69
C PRO A 121 2.47 10.49 34.14
N ALA A 122 2.35 11.45 33.24
CA ALA A 122 1.74 12.77 33.50
C ALA A 122 0.20 12.71 33.50
N GLY A 123 -0.39 11.52 33.39
CA GLY A 123 -1.85 11.32 33.35
C GLY A 123 -2.55 11.92 32.14
N THR A 124 -1.79 12.31 31.11
CA THR A 124 -2.29 12.91 29.87
C THR A 124 -1.64 12.24 28.67
N THR A 125 -2.40 12.08 27.59
CA THR A 125 -1.90 11.56 26.31
C THR A 125 -1.64 12.71 25.34
N VAL A 126 -0.65 12.53 24.47
CA VAL A 126 -0.38 13.44 23.35
C VAL A 126 -0.46 12.70 22.03
N LEU A 127 -0.95 13.39 21.00
CA LEU A 127 -1.05 12.85 19.66
C LEU A 127 0.30 12.98 18.95
N THR A 128 0.82 11.87 18.44
CA THR A 128 2.04 11.83 17.64
C THR A 128 1.79 11.11 16.30
N PRO A 129 2.36 11.58 15.18
CA PRO A 129 2.27 10.86 13.91
C PRO A 129 3.03 9.53 13.95
N LEU A 130 2.45 8.50 13.33
CA LEU A 130 3.15 7.24 13.07
C LEU A 130 4.29 7.43 12.05
N LYS A 131 5.08 6.37 11.84
CA LYS A 131 6.12 6.38 10.80
C LYS A 131 5.49 6.57 9.43
N LYS A 132 6.18 7.32 8.57
CA LYS A 132 5.73 7.59 7.20
C LYS A 132 5.91 6.40 6.25
N LEU A 133 6.84 5.49 6.55
CA LEU A 133 7.17 4.34 5.72
C LEU A 133 7.09 3.09 6.57
N ASP A 134 6.25 2.16 6.13
CA ASP A 134 6.18 0.80 6.63
C ASP A 134 6.66 -0.16 5.55
N SER A 135 7.47 -1.14 5.95
CA SER A 135 8.04 -2.14 5.04
C SER A 135 7.65 -3.53 5.51
N LEU A 136 7.04 -4.32 4.64
CA LEU A 136 6.59 -5.67 4.93
C LEU A 136 7.28 -6.64 3.98
N PHE A 137 8.07 -7.56 4.54
CA PHE A 137 8.59 -8.70 3.81
C PHE A 137 7.75 -9.93 4.14
N SER A 138 7.32 -10.67 3.11
CA SER A 138 6.52 -11.87 3.25
C SER A 138 7.08 -13.00 2.38
N LEU A 139 7.21 -14.18 2.98
CA LEU A 139 7.58 -15.41 2.28
C LEU A 139 6.40 -16.38 2.32
N THR A 140 5.75 -16.59 1.18
CA THR A 140 4.57 -17.45 1.09
C THR A 140 4.92 -18.75 0.36
N LEU A 141 4.55 -19.89 0.94
CA LEU A 141 4.53 -21.18 0.24
C LEU A 141 3.10 -21.48 -0.21
N VAL A 142 2.91 -21.60 -1.51
CA VAL A 142 1.63 -21.94 -2.13
C VAL A 142 1.65 -23.42 -2.50
N VAL A 143 0.64 -24.15 -2.03
CA VAL A 143 0.41 -25.56 -2.34
C VAL A 143 -0.81 -25.65 -3.26
N LYS A 144 -0.61 -26.18 -4.47
CA LYS A 144 -1.68 -26.46 -5.42
C LYS A 144 -2.18 -27.87 -5.17
N ILE A 145 -3.42 -27.98 -4.70
CA ILE A 145 -4.14 -29.25 -4.50
C ILE A 145 -4.92 -29.57 -5.77
#